data_AF-A0A8C7HI72-F1
#
_entry.id   AF-A0A8C7HI72-F1
#
_cell.length_a   1.000
_cell.length_b   1.000
_cell.length_c   1.000
_cell.angle_alpha   90.00
_cell.angle_beta   90.00
_cell.angle_gamma   90.00
#
_symmetry.space_group_name_H-M   'P 1'
#
loop_
_entity.id
_entity.type
_entity.pdbx_description
1 polymer ?
#
loop_
_entity_poly.entity_id
_entity_poly.type
_entity_poly.pdbx_seq_one_letter_code
_entity_poly.pdbx_strand_id
1 'polypeptide(L)'
;MAAVKRLKRVAALQPGFISFKWSAESDDLNSGRRKRVNKNKKKNWNKHSDIQDVEEFLDDVRLQERTTGGLISEKPDYSLFFVDIGEQKKSVLPEVQERKKGKKSKSRPLRIDLILQHDSLVPPPKDVLAYQQPNAKKLRRIAENAEKLAAMGVLPRRQKLLLNRRPATKTSKAKTAANNFPDRPYYDLWGGEAKETADPYYLEQTGKSCVKRPEKLNVKPSILPAVEVIAPGGSYNPDFFSHQALLLEAHEVEVMRERAELRIERQLAVKQEDTATEETVFEELVEGLVEEEEEEEEEEEDVSIRGGLQQEKKTEKERKRERADKIKSQQKQAARVFTDKKQQLFQLRSIQATLKRREQRTRERVAQRKANQEAEKSMPRRLGRLKFQAQDLEIQLSDEIPGSLRTLKPEGSVLKDRFKSMQKRNMIEPRERAKFKRRHKVKYVEKRAFREIT
;
A
#
# COMPACT_ATOMS: atom_id res chain seq x y z
N MET A 1 24.42 39.82 -61.01
CA MET A 1 23.97 38.43 -60.82
C MET A 1 25.13 37.61 -60.28
N ALA A 2 25.15 37.30 -58.97
CA ALA A 2 26.15 36.42 -58.36
C ALA A 2 25.47 35.12 -57.92
N ALA A 3 25.99 33.99 -58.38
CA ALA A 3 25.42 32.67 -58.17
C ALA A 3 25.52 32.24 -56.69
N VAL A 4 24.39 31.81 -56.12
CA VAL A 4 24.31 31.26 -54.77
C VAL A 4 25.02 29.91 -54.73
N LYS A 5 26.21 29.86 -54.12
CA LYS A 5 26.94 28.62 -53.83
C LYS A 5 26.09 27.72 -52.95
N ARG A 6 25.76 26.51 -53.44
CA ARG A 6 25.16 25.44 -52.66
C ARG A 6 26.21 24.92 -51.66
N LEU A 7 25.95 25.06 -50.37
CA LEU A 7 26.70 24.35 -49.33
C LEU A 7 26.41 22.85 -49.48
N LYS A 8 27.33 22.11 -50.10
CA LYS A 8 27.34 20.64 -50.09
C LYS A 8 27.53 20.18 -48.63
N ARG A 9 26.72 19.21 -48.20
CA ARG A 9 26.79 18.59 -46.87
C ARG A 9 28.22 18.08 -46.63
N VAL A 10 28.93 18.63 -45.65
CA VAL A 10 30.34 18.35 -45.35
C VAL A 10 30.53 16.93 -44.77
N ALA A 11 29.49 16.33 -44.20
CA ALA A 11 29.55 15.00 -43.61
C ALA A 11 29.84 13.86 -44.62
N ALA A 12 29.42 14.02 -45.88
CA ALA A 12 29.58 13.00 -46.92
C ALA A 12 31.01 12.87 -47.49
N LEU A 13 31.97 13.65 -46.98
CA LEU A 13 33.37 13.66 -47.45
C LEU A 13 34.37 13.13 -46.41
N GLN A 14 33.89 12.55 -45.31
CA GLN A 14 34.78 11.89 -44.33
C GLN A 14 35.26 10.54 -44.89
N PRO A 15 36.57 10.26 -44.91
CA PRO A 15 37.10 8.96 -45.34
C PRO A 15 36.66 7.89 -44.33
N GLY A 16 35.88 6.90 -44.79
CA GLY A 16 35.34 5.82 -43.95
C GLY A 16 33.81 5.66 -44.01
N PHE A 17 33.08 6.56 -44.68
CA PHE A 17 31.63 6.44 -44.88
C PHE A 17 31.32 5.53 -46.08
N ILE A 18 31.00 4.26 -45.83
CA ILE A 18 30.45 3.35 -46.86
C ILE A 18 28.94 3.63 -46.90
N SER A 19 28.49 4.38 -47.89
CA SER A 19 27.05 4.51 -48.13
C SER A 19 26.51 3.18 -48.63
N PHE A 20 25.82 2.42 -47.78
CA PHE A 20 24.92 1.39 -48.28
C PHE A 20 23.79 2.10 -49.02
N LYS A 21 23.93 2.22 -50.35
CA LYS A 21 22.79 2.54 -51.20
C LYS A 21 21.82 1.37 -51.08
N TRP A 22 20.84 1.51 -50.21
CA TRP A 22 19.60 0.78 -50.36
C TRP A 22 19.11 1.11 -51.78
N SER A 23 19.08 0.10 -52.65
CA SER A 23 18.36 0.17 -53.92
C SER A 23 16.88 0.31 -53.59
N ALA A 24 16.47 1.53 -53.25
CA ALA A 24 15.07 1.88 -53.18
C ALA A 24 14.53 1.77 -54.61
N GLU A 25 13.55 0.88 -54.78
CA GLU A 25 12.72 0.81 -55.97
C GLU A 25 12.31 2.22 -56.42
N SER A 26 12.36 2.39 -57.73
CA SER A 26 12.21 3.65 -58.45
C SER A 26 10.75 4.12 -58.50
N ASP A 27 10.08 4.25 -57.35
CA ASP A 27 8.70 4.77 -57.29
C ASP A 27 8.49 5.99 -56.36
N ASP A 28 9.51 6.42 -55.61
CA ASP A 28 9.40 7.59 -54.70
C ASP A 28 10.27 8.80 -55.09
N LEU A 29 10.54 9.00 -56.38
CA LEU A 29 11.19 10.23 -56.86
C LEU A 29 10.21 11.36 -57.17
N ASN A 30 9.14 11.51 -56.39
CA ASN A 30 8.40 12.75 -56.37
C ASN A 30 9.13 13.75 -55.46
N SER A 31 10.25 14.27 -55.96
CA SER A 31 11.01 15.35 -55.31
C SER A 31 10.25 16.68 -55.42
N GLY A 32 9.14 16.76 -54.69
CA GLY A 32 8.42 18.00 -54.48
C GLY A 32 9.39 19.05 -53.95
N ARG A 33 9.47 20.20 -54.64
CA ARG A 33 10.32 21.33 -54.22
C ARG A 33 10.13 21.57 -52.73
N ARG A 34 11.21 21.45 -51.94
CA ARG A 34 11.19 21.71 -50.49
C ARG A 34 10.50 23.06 -50.26
N LYS A 35 9.34 23.04 -49.60
CA LYS A 35 8.60 24.26 -49.28
C LYS A 35 9.53 25.17 -48.48
N ARG A 36 9.72 26.41 -48.93
CA ARG A 36 10.51 27.41 -48.21
C ARG A 36 9.71 27.85 -46.99
N VAL A 37 9.90 27.16 -45.87
CA VAL A 37 9.22 27.47 -44.60
C VAL A 37 10.15 28.31 -43.73
N ASN A 38 9.63 29.36 -43.08
CA ASN A 38 10.39 30.18 -42.14
C ASN A 38 10.83 29.34 -40.93
N LYS A 39 12.15 29.23 -40.72
CA LYS A 39 12.80 28.39 -39.69
C LYS A 39 12.94 29.08 -38.33
N ASN A 40 12.50 30.32 -38.18
CA ASN A 40 12.62 31.07 -36.92
C ASN A 40 11.70 30.54 -35.82
N LYS A 41 10.68 29.73 -36.16
CA LYS A 41 9.76 29.11 -35.19
C LYS A 41 10.15 27.65 -34.92
N LYS A 42 10.25 27.27 -33.63
CA LYS A 42 10.60 25.89 -33.18
C LYS A 42 9.75 24.79 -33.83
N LYS A 43 8.44 25.04 -34.04
CA LYS A 43 7.52 24.11 -34.70
C LYS A 43 7.94 23.78 -36.14
N ASN A 44 8.50 24.74 -36.85
CA ASN A 44 8.94 24.55 -38.23
C ASN A 44 10.30 23.87 -38.30
N TRP A 45 11.20 24.19 -37.36
CA TRP A 45 12.48 23.50 -37.20
C TRP A 45 12.28 22.00 -36.95
N ASN A 46 11.42 21.64 -36.00
CA ASN A 46 11.17 20.24 -35.67
C ASN A 46 10.53 19.42 -36.80
N LYS A 47 9.80 20.06 -37.73
CA LYS A 47 9.04 19.35 -38.78
C LYS A 47 9.74 19.31 -40.13
N HIS A 48 10.66 20.24 -40.41
CA HIS A 48 11.26 20.42 -41.73
C HIS A 48 12.80 20.38 -41.71
N SER A 49 13.40 20.14 -40.55
CA SER A 49 14.81 19.77 -40.45
C SER A 49 14.89 18.25 -40.48
N ASP A 50 15.40 17.73 -41.59
CA ASP A 50 15.73 16.33 -41.75
C ASP A 50 17.11 16.08 -41.12
N ILE A 51 17.12 15.27 -40.05
CA ILE A 51 18.30 14.95 -39.22
C ILE A 51 18.55 13.42 -39.27
N GLN A 52 17.84 12.67 -40.12
CA GLN A 52 17.96 11.21 -40.19
C GLN A 52 19.40 10.77 -40.44
N ASP A 53 20.10 11.41 -41.40
CA ASP A 53 21.52 11.16 -41.67
C ASP A 53 22.42 11.26 -40.41
N VAL A 54 22.12 12.18 -39.49
CA VAL A 54 22.91 12.40 -38.27
C VAL A 54 22.51 11.42 -37.18
N GLU A 55 21.22 11.09 -37.08
CA GLU A 55 20.71 10.09 -36.14
C GLU A 55 21.24 8.70 -36.48
N GLU A 56 21.19 8.31 -37.76
CA GLU A 56 21.74 7.05 -38.27
C GLU A 56 23.24 6.94 -38.00
N PHE A 57 24.01 8.02 -38.26
CA PHE A 57 25.44 8.04 -37.93
C PHE A 57 25.69 7.86 -36.42
N LEU A 58 24.91 8.53 -35.56
CA LEU A 58 25.07 8.40 -34.12
C LEU A 58 24.64 7.02 -33.61
N ASP A 59 23.64 6.40 -34.24
CA ASP A 59 23.21 5.03 -33.92
C ASP A 59 24.26 4.00 -34.37
N ASP A 60 24.89 4.18 -35.51
CA ASP A 60 26.02 3.36 -35.96
C ASP A 60 27.22 3.47 -35.02
N VAL A 61 27.56 4.68 -34.58
CA VAL A 61 28.61 4.92 -33.57
C VAL A 61 28.27 4.20 -32.27
N ARG A 62 27.02 4.32 -31.78
CA ARG A 62 26.57 3.62 -30.55
C ARG A 62 26.59 2.10 -30.72
N LEU A 63 26.27 1.59 -31.91
CA LEU A 63 26.31 0.17 -32.20
C LEU A 63 27.75 -0.35 -32.12
N GLN A 64 28.70 0.34 -32.76
CA GLN A 64 30.13 0.03 -32.68
C GLN A 64 30.64 0.10 -31.24
N GLU A 65 30.26 1.12 -30.47
CA GLU A 65 30.62 1.21 -29.04
C GLU A 65 30.08 0.01 -28.23
N ARG A 66 28.89 -0.51 -28.53
CA ARG A 66 28.30 -1.67 -27.84
C ARG A 66 28.96 -2.99 -28.20
N THR A 67 29.16 -3.25 -29.48
CA THR A 67 29.65 -4.55 -29.99
C THR A 67 31.16 -4.66 -29.94
N THR A 68 31.87 -3.57 -30.27
CA THR A 68 33.33 -3.57 -30.32
C THR A 68 33.96 -2.85 -29.13
N GLY A 69 33.22 -2.05 -28.34
CA GLY A 69 33.79 -1.33 -27.20
C GLY A 69 34.52 -0.05 -27.58
N GLY A 70 34.22 0.50 -28.76
CA GLY A 70 34.81 1.71 -29.34
C GLY A 70 34.64 1.74 -30.86
N LEU A 71 35.02 2.86 -31.50
CA LEU A 71 35.01 2.99 -32.96
C LEU A 71 35.97 1.98 -33.60
N ILE A 72 35.53 1.34 -34.67
CA ILE A 72 36.34 0.34 -35.39
C ILE A 72 37.63 0.97 -35.93
N SER A 73 37.57 2.24 -36.37
CA SER A 73 38.71 2.99 -36.92
C SER A 73 39.81 3.30 -35.90
N GLU A 74 39.50 3.34 -34.60
CA GLU A 74 40.48 3.65 -33.54
C GLU A 74 41.15 2.40 -32.99
N LYS A 75 40.61 1.22 -33.32
CA LYS A 75 41.18 -0.04 -32.87
C LYS A 75 42.43 -0.38 -33.65
N PRO A 76 43.48 -0.86 -32.98
CA PRO A 76 44.69 -1.27 -33.66
C PRO A 76 44.48 -2.58 -34.42
N ASP A 77 45.18 -2.71 -35.56
CA ASP A 77 45.02 -3.83 -36.50
C ASP A 77 45.18 -5.21 -35.85
N TYR A 78 46.05 -5.34 -34.85
CA TYR A 78 46.24 -6.61 -34.11
C TYR A 78 45.00 -7.08 -33.34
N SER A 79 44.07 -6.18 -33.02
CA SER A 79 42.81 -6.52 -32.36
C SER A 79 41.70 -6.83 -33.36
N LEU A 80 41.83 -6.35 -34.60
CA LEU A 80 40.85 -6.54 -35.67
C LEU A 80 41.14 -7.79 -36.49
N PHE A 81 42.42 -8.07 -36.71
CA PHE A 81 42.90 -9.17 -37.54
C PHE A 81 43.69 -10.15 -36.68
N PHE A 82 43.27 -11.41 -36.68
CA PHE A 82 44.10 -12.52 -36.25
C PHE A 82 44.50 -13.31 -37.49
N VAL A 83 45.78 -13.67 -37.59
CA VAL A 83 46.24 -14.58 -38.64
C VAL A 83 45.86 -15.98 -38.18
N ASP A 84 44.83 -16.55 -38.81
CA ASP A 84 44.41 -17.92 -38.56
C ASP A 84 45.44 -18.88 -39.18
N ILE A 85 46.51 -19.12 -38.43
CA ILE A 85 47.43 -20.22 -38.70
C ILE A 85 46.71 -21.45 -38.16
N GLY A 86 45.89 -22.08 -39.02
CA GLY A 86 45.07 -23.24 -38.67
C GLY A 86 45.81 -24.29 -37.85
N GLU A 87 45.08 -25.13 -37.11
CA GLU A 87 45.57 -26.02 -36.04
C GLU A 87 47.07 -26.36 -36.08
N GLN A 88 47.92 -25.47 -35.55
CA GLN A 88 49.26 -25.87 -35.18
C GLN A 88 49.08 -26.92 -34.09
N LYS A 89 49.47 -28.17 -34.39
CA LYS A 89 49.61 -29.24 -33.41
C LYS A 89 50.39 -28.64 -32.25
N LYS A 90 49.69 -28.34 -31.15
CA LYS A 90 50.30 -27.82 -29.92
C LYS A 90 51.36 -28.82 -29.49
N SER A 91 52.61 -28.56 -29.86
CA SER A 91 53.75 -29.20 -29.25
C SER A 91 53.71 -28.76 -27.79
N VAL A 92 53.35 -29.70 -26.93
CA VAL A 92 53.38 -29.56 -25.47
C VAL A 92 54.83 -29.37 -25.07
N LEU A 93 55.31 -28.12 -25.09
CA LEU A 93 56.47 -27.72 -24.32
C LEU A 93 55.95 -27.31 -22.94
N PRO A 94 56.48 -27.89 -21.85
CA PRO A 94 56.10 -27.51 -20.51
C PRO A 94 56.66 -26.12 -20.24
N GLU A 95 55.83 -25.10 -20.41
CA GLU A 95 56.12 -23.77 -19.87
C GLU A 95 56.17 -23.91 -18.34
N VAL A 96 57.38 -23.83 -17.79
CA VAL A 96 57.64 -23.81 -16.36
C VAL A 96 57.02 -22.54 -15.79
N GLN A 97 55.75 -22.64 -15.40
CA GLN A 97 55.09 -21.62 -14.62
C GLN A 97 55.72 -21.61 -13.24
N GLU A 98 56.62 -20.65 -13.02
CA GLU A 98 57.03 -20.26 -11.68
C GLU A 98 55.77 -20.03 -10.84
N ARG A 99 55.59 -20.91 -9.85
CA ARG A 99 54.51 -20.84 -8.87
C ARG A 99 54.69 -19.59 -8.01
N LYS A 100 54.21 -18.44 -8.49
CA LYS A 100 53.95 -17.28 -7.64
C LYS A 100 52.76 -17.60 -6.73
N LYS A 101 53.05 -18.32 -5.64
CA LYS A 101 52.17 -18.41 -4.45
C LYS A 101 51.96 -16.98 -3.96
N GLY A 102 50.82 -16.37 -4.29
CA GLY A 102 50.55 -15.02 -3.79
C GLY A 102 49.38 -14.25 -4.41
N LYS A 103 48.76 -14.73 -5.49
CA LYS A 103 47.49 -14.17 -5.97
C LYS A 103 46.53 -15.32 -6.19
N LYS A 104 45.52 -15.43 -5.32
CA LYS A 104 44.37 -16.31 -5.53
C LYS A 104 43.98 -16.17 -7.00
N SER A 105 44.06 -17.26 -7.76
CA SER A 105 43.56 -17.29 -9.13
C SER A 105 42.18 -16.65 -9.08
N LYS A 106 41.99 -15.51 -9.74
CA LYS A 106 40.66 -14.92 -9.88
C LYS A 106 39.82 -16.07 -10.43
N SER A 107 38.93 -16.61 -9.59
CA SER A 107 38.11 -17.75 -9.94
C SER A 107 37.46 -17.38 -11.27
N ARG A 108 37.69 -18.19 -12.31
CA ARG A 108 36.95 -18.00 -13.56
C ARG A 108 35.47 -17.92 -13.14
N PRO A 109 34.77 -16.83 -13.49
CA PRO A 109 33.39 -16.67 -13.08
C PRO A 109 32.61 -17.91 -13.51
N LEU A 110 31.65 -18.33 -12.69
CA LEU A 110 30.81 -19.47 -13.03
C LEU A 110 30.11 -19.18 -14.36
N ARG A 111 29.79 -20.22 -15.14
CA ARG A 111 29.09 -20.05 -16.43
C ARG A 111 27.78 -19.27 -16.26
N ILE A 112 27.09 -19.45 -15.14
CA ILE A 112 25.90 -18.68 -14.78
C ILE A 112 26.20 -17.18 -14.57
N ASP A 113 27.33 -16.84 -13.95
CA ASP A 113 27.73 -15.46 -13.71
C ASP A 113 28.21 -14.79 -15.00
N LEU A 114 28.77 -15.56 -15.94
CA LEU A 114 29.13 -15.09 -17.28
C LEU A 114 27.89 -14.74 -18.11
N ILE A 115 26.83 -15.54 -18.03
CA ILE A 115 25.55 -15.28 -18.72
C ILE A 115 24.85 -14.04 -18.12
N LEU A 116 25.05 -13.78 -16.83
CA LEU A 116 24.45 -12.65 -16.13
C LEU A 116 25.25 -11.34 -16.28
N GLN A 117 26.46 -11.41 -16.83
CA GLN A 117 27.22 -10.21 -17.21
C GLN A 117 26.56 -9.52 -18.39
N HIS A 118 26.72 -8.21 -18.48
CA HIS A 118 26.15 -7.42 -19.56
C HIS A 118 26.98 -7.62 -20.84
N ASP A 119 26.32 -7.81 -21.98
CA ASP A 119 26.97 -8.04 -23.26
C ASP A 119 27.59 -6.77 -23.87
N SER A 120 27.19 -5.59 -23.39
CA SER A 120 27.70 -4.31 -23.91
C SER A 120 29.11 -4.03 -23.38
N LEU A 121 30.06 -3.78 -24.27
CA LEU A 121 31.43 -3.38 -23.87
C LEU A 121 31.53 -1.93 -23.38
N VAL A 122 30.41 -1.20 -23.36
CA VAL A 122 30.32 0.17 -22.85
C VAL A 122 30.36 0.16 -21.32
N PRO A 123 31.27 0.93 -20.68
CA PRO A 123 31.33 1.00 -19.23
C PRO A 123 30.01 1.56 -18.67
N PRO A 124 29.48 1.00 -17.57
CA PRO A 124 28.27 1.52 -16.96
C PRO A 124 28.46 2.99 -16.53
N PRO A 125 27.41 3.81 -16.61
CA PRO A 125 27.48 5.20 -16.15
C PRO A 125 27.95 5.22 -14.70
N LYS A 126 28.96 6.05 -14.40
CA LYS A 126 29.49 6.20 -13.05
C LYS A 126 28.35 6.69 -12.15
N ASP A 127 28.02 5.92 -11.12
CA ASP A 127 27.06 6.35 -10.11
C ASP A 127 27.68 7.50 -9.31
N VAL A 128 27.27 8.72 -9.68
CA VAL A 128 27.83 9.97 -9.14
C VAL A 128 27.62 10.05 -7.62
N LEU A 129 26.66 9.32 -7.06
CA LEU A 129 26.40 9.28 -5.61
C LEU A 129 27.32 8.28 -4.89
N ALA A 130 27.62 7.13 -5.50
CA ALA A 130 28.45 6.09 -4.90
C ALA A 130 29.92 6.51 -4.74
N TYR A 131 30.41 7.36 -5.65
CA TYR A 131 31.79 7.85 -5.64
C TYR A 131 31.97 9.23 -5.00
N GLN A 132 30.90 9.84 -4.46
CA GLN A 132 31.02 11.05 -3.67
C GLN A 132 31.70 10.74 -2.34
N GLN A 133 33.02 10.94 -2.30
CA GLN A 133 33.74 10.97 -1.04
C GLN A 133 33.17 12.11 -0.19
N PRO A 134 32.72 11.84 1.04
CA PRO A 134 32.22 12.88 1.91
C PRO A 134 33.32 13.91 2.19
N ASN A 135 32.93 15.19 2.24
CA ASN A 135 33.84 16.30 2.54
C ASN A 135 34.70 16.00 3.79
N ALA A 136 35.97 16.40 3.79
CA ALA A 136 36.93 16.18 4.88
C ALA A 136 36.37 16.55 6.27
N LYS A 137 35.54 17.60 6.38
CA LYS A 137 34.86 17.96 7.66
C LYS A 137 33.91 16.86 8.15
N LYS A 138 33.21 16.17 7.26
CA LYS A 138 32.29 15.08 7.59
C LYS A 138 33.05 13.82 8.01
N LEU A 139 34.19 13.54 7.38
CA LEU A 139 35.08 12.45 7.80
C LEU A 139 35.64 12.69 9.21
N ARG A 140 36.09 13.91 9.51
CA ARG A 140 36.53 14.29 10.88
C ARG A 140 35.43 14.10 11.91
N ARG A 141 34.20 14.58 11.64
CA ARG A 141 33.05 14.37 12.54
C ARG A 141 32.70 12.90 12.75
N ILE A 142 32.82 12.06 11.72
CA ILE A 142 32.58 10.61 11.85
C ILE A 142 33.64 9.97 12.75
N ALA A 143 34.91 10.37 12.60
CA ALA A 143 36.00 9.91 13.46
C ALA A 143 35.81 10.36 14.92
N GLU A 144 35.55 11.65 15.16
CA GLU A 144 35.27 12.20 16.50
C GLU A 144 34.07 11.52 17.16
N ASN A 145 33.01 11.22 16.41
CA ASN A 145 31.85 10.51 16.93
C ASN A 145 32.18 9.04 17.26
N ALA A 146 33.02 8.38 16.45
CA ALA A 146 33.50 7.04 16.75
C ALA A 146 34.37 7.02 18.02
N GLU A 147 35.22 8.01 18.21
CA GLU A 147 36.03 8.19 19.43
C GLU A 147 35.16 8.45 20.66
N LYS A 148 34.15 9.32 20.56
CA LYS A 148 33.18 9.57 21.63
C LYS A 148 32.41 8.32 22.02
N LEU A 149 31.92 7.56 21.04
CA LEU A 149 31.22 6.29 21.29
C LEU A 149 32.15 5.25 21.92
N ALA A 150 33.42 5.21 21.51
CA ALA A 150 34.42 4.34 22.11
C ALA A 150 34.72 4.75 23.57
N ALA A 151 34.84 6.04 23.86
CA ALA A 151 35.03 6.57 25.22
C ALA A 151 33.82 6.28 26.13
N MET A 152 32.60 6.28 25.58
CA MET A 152 31.37 5.84 26.27
C MET A 152 31.24 4.30 26.37
N GLY A 153 32.21 3.53 25.87
CA GLY A 153 32.18 2.06 25.89
C GLY A 153 31.15 1.43 24.92
N VAL A 154 30.60 2.21 23.99
CA VAL A 154 29.56 1.75 23.06
C VAL A 154 30.21 1.14 21.83
N LEU A 155 30.24 -0.19 21.79
CA LEU A 155 30.75 -0.92 20.62
C LEU A 155 29.86 -0.69 19.38
N PRO A 156 30.46 -0.53 18.17
CA PRO A 156 29.73 -0.49 16.91
C PRO A 156 28.85 -1.73 16.72
N ARG A 157 27.68 -1.54 16.10
CA ARG A 157 26.70 -2.61 15.83
C ARG A 157 27.35 -3.86 15.19
N ARG A 158 28.30 -3.67 14.29
CA ARG A 158 29.02 -4.78 13.63
C ARG A 158 29.85 -5.62 14.61
N GLN A 159 30.51 -4.98 15.58
CA GLN A 159 31.26 -5.68 16.62
C GLN A 159 30.34 -6.34 17.65
N LYS A 160 29.24 -5.68 18.04
CA LYS A 160 28.20 -6.30 18.88
C LYS A 160 27.61 -7.57 18.24
N LEU A 161 27.37 -7.55 16.94
CA LEU A 161 26.90 -8.72 16.19
C LEU A 161 27.94 -9.84 16.14
N LEU A 162 29.24 -9.51 16.09
CA LEU A 162 30.31 -10.52 16.14
C LEU A 162 30.45 -11.15 17.52
N LEU A 163 30.35 -10.36 18.60
CA LEU A 163 30.35 -10.86 19.98
C LEU A 163 29.13 -11.73 20.28
N ASN A 164 27.96 -11.32 19.80
CA ASN A 164 26.72 -12.09 19.95
C ASN A 164 26.67 -13.33 19.03
N ARG A 165 27.62 -13.48 18.12
CA ARG A 165 27.75 -14.69 17.31
C ARG A 165 28.36 -15.77 18.19
N ARG A 166 27.50 -16.67 18.70
CA ARG A 166 27.95 -17.88 19.42
C ARG A 166 29.05 -18.56 18.59
N PRO A 167 30.20 -18.95 19.20
CA PRO A 167 31.19 -19.73 18.49
C PRO A 167 30.48 -20.99 18.01
N ALA A 168 30.37 -21.16 16.69
CA ALA A 168 29.87 -22.40 16.14
C ALA A 168 30.82 -23.49 16.66
N THR A 169 30.31 -24.38 17.50
CA THR A 169 31.00 -25.64 17.78
C THR A 169 31.26 -26.25 16.42
N LYS A 170 32.53 -26.47 16.09
CA LYS A 170 32.91 -27.19 14.88
C LYS A 170 32.49 -28.64 15.11
N THR A 171 31.20 -28.93 15.01
CA THR A 171 30.78 -30.29 14.68
C THR A 171 31.47 -30.58 13.35
N SER A 172 32.26 -31.65 13.31
CA SER A 172 32.88 -32.11 12.09
C SER A 172 31.75 -32.31 11.07
N LYS A 173 31.60 -31.37 10.14
CA LYS A 173 30.67 -31.51 9.03
C LYS A 173 31.00 -32.85 8.38
N ALA A 174 30.06 -33.78 8.40
CA ALA A 174 30.18 -34.98 7.59
C ALA A 174 30.47 -34.50 6.16
N LYS A 175 31.51 -35.05 5.53
CA LYS A 175 31.86 -34.72 4.15
C LYS A 175 30.58 -34.95 3.33
N THR A 176 30.02 -33.90 2.74
CA THR A 176 28.89 -34.03 1.83
C THR A 176 29.32 -34.94 0.70
N ALA A 177 28.63 -36.06 0.58
CA ALA A 177 28.82 -36.97 -0.54
C ALA A 177 28.47 -36.20 -1.83
N ALA A 178 29.28 -36.32 -2.88
CA ALA A 178 29.05 -35.65 -4.16
C ALA A 178 27.64 -35.95 -4.70
N ASN A 179 27.00 -34.99 -5.37
CA ASN A 179 25.58 -35.06 -5.80
C ASN A 179 25.26 -36.12 -6.88
N ASN A 180 26.15 -37.11 -7.08
CA ASN A 180 26.14 -38.08 -8.17
C ASN A 180 25.95 -39.53 -7.65
N PHE A 181 25.22 -39.75 -6.56
CA PHE A 181 24.89 -41.11 -6.11
C PHE A 181 23.61 -41.60 -6.79
N PRO A 182 23.65 -42.71 -7.54
CA PRO A 182 22.48 -43.26 -8.23
C PRO A 182 21.44 -43.89 -7.27
N ASP A 183 21.83 -44.27 -6.05
CA ASP A 183 20.94 -44.88 -5.05
C ASP A 183 20.08 -43.87 -4.28
N ARG A 184 20.08 -42.60 -4.69
CA ARG A 184 19.28 -41.57 -4.04
C ARG A 184 17.81 -41.75 -4.45
N PRO A 185 16.85 -41.77 -3.51
CA PRO A 185 15.43 -41.80 -3.86
C PRO A 185 15.11 -40.59 -4.76
N TYR A 186 14.53 -40.85 -5.92
CA TYR A 186 14.16 -39.83 -6.90
C TYR A 186 13.11 -38.91 -6.27
N TYR A 187 13.33 -37.59 -6.33
CA TYR A 187 12.36 -36.62 -5.86
C TYR A 187 11.16 -36.62 -6.81
N ASP A 188 10.06 -37.25 -6.40
CA ASP A 188 8.82 -37.27 -7.18
C ASP A 188 8.17 -35.88 -7.14
N LEU A 189 8.29 -35.16 -8.26
CA LEU A 189 7.74 -33.82 -8.47
C LEU A 189 6.20 -33.81 -8.45
N TRP A 190 5.57 -34.98 -8.57
CA TRP A 190 4.12 -35.16 -8.65
C TRP A 190 3.53 -35.87 -7.42
N GLY A 191 4.37 -36.23 -6.44
CA GLY A 191 3.96 -36.84 -5.19
C GLY A 191 3.10 -35.88 -4.36
N GLY A 192 1.93 -36.35 -3.91
CA GLY A 192 0.98 -35.59 -3.09
C GLY A 192 1.39 -35.38 -1.63
N GLU A 193 2.66 -35.63 -1.28
CA GLU A 193 3.14 -35.47 0.08
C GLU A 193 3.30 -33.99 0.42
N ALA A 194 2.72 -33.59 1.56
CA ALA A 194 2.79 -32.23 2.05
C ALA A 194 4.26 -31.85 2.30
N LYS A 195 4.81 -31.03 1.41
CA LYS A 195 6.17 -30.48 1.52
C LYS A 195 6.40 -29.97 2.95
N GLU A 196 7.31 -30.60 3.68
CA GLU A 196 7.78 -30.06 4.95
C GLU A 196 8.29 -28.65 4.70
N THR A 197 7.78 -27.67 5.47
CA THR A 197 7.98 -26.22 5.24
C THR A 197 9.44 -25.73 5.35
N ALA A 198 10.38 -26.63 5.56
CA ALA A 198 11.80 -26.34 5.49
C ALA A 198 12.42 -27.34 4.53
N ASP A 199 12.87 -26.86 3.35
CA ASP A 199 13.86 -27.59 2.58
C ASP A 199 15.00 -27.95 3.57
N PRO A 200 15.29 -29.24 3.80
CA PRO A 200 16.36 -29.65 4.72
C PRO A 200 17.68 -28.98 4.32
N TYR A 201 17.89 -28.81 3.01
CA TYR A 201 19.00 -28.08 2.43
C TYR A 201 19.05 -26.58 2.82
N TYR A 202 17.92 -25.89 2.88
CA TYR A 202 17.86 -24.48 3.31
C TYR A 202 18.18 -24.35 4.80
N LEU A 203 17.66 -25.28 5.62
CA LEU A 203 17.93 -25.32 7.05
C LEU A 203 19.42 -25.63 7.34
N GLU A 204 20.00 -26.56 6.57
CA GLU A 204 21.42 -26.93 6.62
C GLU A 204 22.35 -25.77 6.19
N GLN A 205 21.98 -25.03 5.14
CA GLN A 205 22.79 -23.92 4.62
C GLN A 205 22.69 -22.65 5.48
N THR A 206 21.48 -22.31 5.94
CA THR A 206 21.23 -21.00 6.58
C THR A 206 21.12 -21.08 8.10
N GLY A 207 20.90 -22.26 8.68
CA GLY A 207 20.71 -22.47 10.11
C GLY A 207 19.46 -21.81 10.69
N LYS A 208 18.50 -21.43 9.84
CA LYS A 208 17.30 -20.69 10.23
C LYS A 208 16.06 -21.38 9.67
N SER A 209 15.13 -21.73 10.54
CA SER A 209 13.79 -22.17 10.14
C SER A 209 12.95 -20.97 9.70
N CYS A 210 11.99 -21.22 8.81
CA CYS A 210 10.96 -20.24 8.51
C CYS A 210 10.15 -19.97 9.79
N VAL A 211 9.93 -18.70 10.13
CA VAL A 211 9.15 -18.32 11.31
C VAL A 211 7.69 -18.75 11.08
N LYS A 212 7.13 -19.52 12.02
CA LYS A 212 5.72 -19.93 11.96
C LYS A 212 4.82 -18.69 11.88
N ARG A 213 3.94 -18.67 10.88
CA ARG A 213 2.98 -17.59 10.68
C ARG A 213 1.90 -17.63 11.77
N PRO A 214 1.55 -16.50 12.41
CA PRO A 214 0.43 -16.44 13.35
C PRO A 214 -0.89 -16.91 12.72
N GLU A 215 -1.69 -17.69 13.46
CA GLU A 215 -2.96 -18.27 12.99
C GLU A 215 -3.95 -17.20 12.51
N LYS A 216 -3.98 -16.04 13.18
CA LYS A 216 -4.85 -14.90 12.82
C LYS A 216 -4.64 -14.41 11.38
N LEU A 217 -3.43 -14.58 10.82
CA LEU A 217 -3.15 -14.16 9.45
C LEU A 217 -3.69 -15.13 8.38
N ASN A 218 -4.16 -16.31 8.78
CA ASN A 218 -4.80 -17.28 7.88
C ASN A 218 -6.32 -17.10 7.82
N VAL A 219 -6.90 -16.33 8.77
CA VAL A 219 -8.33 -16.04 8.81
C VAL A 219 -8.69 -15.06 7.69
N LYS A 220 -9.59 -15.47 6.79
CA LYS A 220 -10.12 -14.60 5.74
C LYS A 220 -11.04 -13.53 6.35
N PRO A 221 -11.00 -12.28 5.86
CA PRO A 221 -11.80 -11.18 6.44
C PRO A 221 -13.29 -11.29 6.14
N SER A 222 -13.68 -12.02 5.09
CA SER A 222 -15.07 -12.23 4.68
C SER A 222 -15.26 -13.65 4.12
N ILE A 223 -16.51 -14.14 4.14
CA ILE A 223 -16.90 -15.45 3.59
C ILE A 223 -17.29 -15.36 2.11
N LEU A 224 -17.54 -14.15 1.60
CA LEU A 224 -18.01 -13.91 0.24
C LEU A 224 -17.04 -14.46 -0.83
N PRO A 225 -17.57 -14.98 -1.95
CA PRO A 225 -16.76 -15.46 -3.05
C PRO A 225 -15.97 -14.32 -3.69
N ALA A 226 -14.85 -14.67 -4.35
CA ALA A 226 -14.01 -13.68 -5.02
C ALA A 226 -14.67 -13.06 -6.27
N VAL A 227 -15.53 -13.83 -6.91
CA VAL A 227 -16.29 -13.46 -8.10
C VAL A 227 -17.75 -13.67 -7.74
N GLU A 228 -18.56 -12.62 -7.86
CA GLU A 228 -20.01 -12.74 -7.75
C GLU A 228 -20.55 -13.01 -9.15
N VAL A 229 -21.36 -14.05 -9.28
CA VAL A 229 -21.99 -14.41 -10.55
C VAL A 229 -23.34 -13.69 -10.58
N ILE A 230 -23.59 -12.96 -11.66
CA ILE A 230 -24.86 -12.26 -11.89
C ILE A 230 -25.98 -13.29 -12.09
N ALA A 231 -27.22 -12.91 -11.78
CA ALA A 231 -28.40 -13.73 -12.04
C ALA A 231 -28.53 -14.08 -13.55
N PRO A 232 -29.22 -15.19 -13.90
CA PRO A 232 -29.34 -15.64 -15.30
C PRO A 232 -29.99 -14.60 -16.24
N GLY A 233 -30.78 -13.68 -15.70
CA GLY A 233 -31.39 -12.56 -16.45
C GLY A 233 -30.39 -11.60 -17.08
N GLY A 234 -29.13 -11.59 -16.64
CA GLY A 234 -28.04 -10.77 -17.20
C GLY A 234 -27.25 -11.49 -18.30
N SER A 235 -27.72 -12.67 -18.73
CA SER A 235 -27.12 -13.36 -19.86
C SER A 235 -27.45 -12.67 -21.18
N TYR A 236 -26.69 -12.97 -22.23
CA TYR A 236 -26.87 -12.42 -23.57
C TYR A 236 -28.24 -12.76 -24.19
N ASN A 237 -28.78 -13.94 -23.89
CA ASN A 237 -30.09 -14.39 -24.35
C ASN A 237 -30.85 -15.02 -23.16
N PRO A 238 -31.40 -14.17 -22.26
CA PRO A 238 -32.02 -14.64 -21.03
C PRO A 238 -33.44 -15.15 -21.28
N ASP A 239 -33.92 -16.03 -20.39
CA ASP A 239 -35.35 -16.34 -20.34
C ASP A 239 -36.14 -15.11 -19.88
N PHE A 240 -37.34 -14.90 -20.43
CA PHE A 240 -38.14 -13.70 -20.20
C PHE A 240 -38.40 -13.44 -18.72
N PHE A 241 -38.76 -14.46 -17.96
CA PHE A 241 -39.03 -14.31 -16.53
C PHE A 241 -37.76 -13.97 -15.74
N SER A 242 -36.63 -14.60 -16.12
CA SER A 242 -35.34 -14.34 -15.47
C SER A 242 -34.83 -12.92 -15.71
N HIS A 243 -35.04 -12.40 -16.93
CA HIS A 243 -34.69 -11.04 -17.31
C HIS A 243 -35.55 -10.02 -16.56
N GLN A 244 -36.88 -10.22 -16.56
CA GLN A 244 -37.79 -9.34 -15.82
C GLN A 244 -37.50 -9.32 -14.32
N ALA A 245 -37.21 -10.47 -13.70
CA ALA A 245 -36.88 -10.53 -12.29
C ALA A 245 -35.63 -9.69 -11.96
N LEU A 246 -34.60 -9.77 -12.80
CA LEU A 246 -33.37 -9.01 -12.62
C LEU A 246 -33.57 -7.50 -12.91
N LEU A 247 -34.40 -7.17 -13.91
CA LEU A 247 -34.79 -5.79 -14.22
C LEU A 247 -35.59 -5.17 -13.06
N LEU A 248 -36.51 -5.92 -12.45
CA LEU A 248 -37.25 -5.49 -11.28
C LEU A 248 -36.33 -5.22 -10.09
N GLU A 249 -35.34 -6.09 -9.83
CA GLU A 249 -34.34 -5.87 -8.78
C GLU A 249 -33.56 -4.56 -9.01
N ALA A 250 -33.12 -4.32 -10.25
CA ALA A 250 -32.43 -3.07 -10.59
C ALA A 250 -33.34 -1.85 -10.47
N HIS A 251 -34.59 -1.96 -10.92
CA HIS A 251 -35.59 -0.91 -10.80
C HIS A 251 -35.88 -0.55 -9.34
N GLU A 252 -36.01 -1.54 -8.44
CA GLU A 252 -36.21 -1.29 -7.01
C GLU A 252 -35.04 -0.50 -6.39
N VAL A 253 -33.80 -0.81 -6.78
CA VAL A 253 -32.62 -0.07 -6.33
C VAL A 253 -32.67 1.39 -6.80
N GLU A 254 -33.04 1.64 -8.04
CA GLU A 254 -33.15 3.01 -8.59
C GLU A 254 -34.31 3.79 -7.97
N VAL A 255 -35.49 3.18 -7.78
CA VAL A 255 -36.61 3.81 -7.07
C VAL A 255 -36.22 4.21 -5.64
N MET A 256 -35.42 3.39 -4.95
CA MET A 256 -34.91 3.74 -3.62
C MET A 256 -33.96 4.95 -3.66
N ARG A 257 -33.15 5.11 -4.72
CA ARG A 257 -32.28 6.27 -4.92
C ARG A 257 -33.09 7.52 -5.23
N GLU A 258 -34.03 7.44 -6.17
CA GLU A 258 -34.92 8.55 -6.53
C GLU A 258 -35.72 9.03 -5.30
N ARG A 259 -36.27 8.11 -4.50
CA ARG A 259 -36.95 8.46 -3.25
C ARG A 259 -36.02 9.15 -2.24
N ALA A 260 -34.74 8.77 -2.18
CA ALA A 260 -33.77 9.40 -1.31
C ALA A 260 -33.41 10.80 -1.79
N GLU A 261 -33.26 11.00 -3.11
CA GLU A 261 -33.03 12.29 -3.74
C GLU A 261 -34.22 13.23 -3.52
N LEU A 262 -35.45 12.79 -3.83
CA LEU A 262 -36.67 13.55 -3.57
C LEU A 262 -36.84 13.90 -2.09
N ARG A 263 -36.42 13.00 -1.18
CA ARG A 263 -36.43 13.29 0.26
C ARG A 263 -35.46 14.41 0.62
N ILE A 264 -34.27 14.41 0.03
CA ILE A 264 -33.27 15.48 0.23
C ILE A 264 -33.78 16.78 -0.38
N GLU A 265 -34.33 16.75 -1.59
CA GLU A 265 -34.91 17.91 -2.26
C GLU A 265 -36.05 18.52 -1.44
N ARG A 266 -36.96 17.70 -0.90
CA ARG A 266 -38.03 18.16 0.00
C ARG A 266 -37.50 18.75 1.31
N GLN A 267 -36.37 18.27 1.81
CA GLN A 267 -35.73 18.82 3.01
C GLN A 267 -34.99 20.13 2.72
N LEU A 268 -34.44 20.28 1.51
CA LEU A 268 -33.78 21.51 1.07
C LEU A 268 -34.76 22.57 0.56
N ALA A 269 -35.94 22.15 0.10
CA ALA A 269 -37.02 23.03 -0.29
C ALA A 269 -37.49 23.80 0.94
N VAL A 270 -37.04 25.05 1.05
CA VAL A 270 -37.61 26.02 1.98
C VAL A 270 -39.03 26.28 1.52
N LYS A 271 -40.02 26.06 2.40
CA LYS A 271 -41.42 26.38 2.06
C LYS A 271 -41.56 27.90 1.99
N GLN A 272 -42.38 28.41 1.08
CA GLN A 272 -42.71 29.84 1.04
C GLN A 272 -43.32 30.35 2.35
N GLU A 273 -43.97 29.48 3.12
CA GLU A 273 -44.49 29.77 4.46
C GLU A 273 -43.36 29.99 5.50
N ASP A 274 -42.18 29.40 5.29
CA ASP A 274 -41.02 29.52 6.18
C ASP A 274 -40.10 30.70 5.77
N THR A 275 -40.36 31.34 4.63
CA THR A 275 -39.64 32.55 4.22
C THR A 275 -40.30 33.76 4.84
N ALA A 276 -39.53 34.55 5.61
CA ALA A 276 -40.04 35.74 6.29
C ALA A 276 -40.73 36.68 5.28
N THR A 277 -42.03 36.83 5.46
CA THR A 277 -42.85 37.86 4.83
C THR A 277 -42.40 39.25 5.31
N GLU A 278 -42.65 40.27 4.49
CA GLU A 278 -42.30 41.66 4.83
C GLU A 278 -42.89 42.08 6.19
N GLU A 279 -44.10 41.59 6.51
CA GLU A 279 -44.80 41.82 7.77
C GLU A 279 -44.08 41.20 8.98
N THR A 280 -43.63 39.94 8.86
CA THR A 280 -42.88 39.26 9.94
C THR A 280 -41.50 39.90 10.17
N VAL A 281 -40.84 40.39 9.12
CA VAL A 281 -39.59 41.15 9.26
C VAL A 281 -39.83 42.49 9.98
N PHE A 282 -40.99 43.12 9.73
CA PHE A 282 -41.36 44.35 10.41
C PHE A 282 -41.66 44.13 11.90
N GLU A 283 -42.34 43.04 12.27
CA GLU A 283 -42.59 42.67 13.67
C GLU A 283 -41.28 42.42 14.44
N GLU A 284 -40.33 41.68 13.85
CA GLU A 284 -38.99 41.45 14.43
C GLU A 284 -38.20 42.75 14.65
N LEU A 285 -38.39 43.77 13.81
CA LEU A 285 -37.73 45.07 13.95
C LEU A 285 -38.32 45.93 15.07
N VAL A 286 -39.55 45.63 15.50
CA VAL A 286 -40.26 46.35 16.57
C VAL A 286 -40.08 45.66 17.93
N GLU A 287 -39.87 44.35 17.94
CA GLU A 287 -39.63 43.54 19.14
C GLU A 287 -38.21 43.82 19.71
N GLY A 288 -38.14 44.43 20.90
CA GLY A 288 -36.88 44.85 21.54
C GLY A 288 -36.82 46.32 21.97
N LEU A 289 -37.88 47.09 21.73
CA LEU A 289 -38.01 48.47 22.25
C LEU A 289 -38.65 48.53 23.66
N VAL A 290 -38.97 47.39 24.28
CA VAL A 290 -39.55 47.28 25.62
C VAL A 290 -38.71 46.30 26.44
N GLU A 291 -37.85 46.83 27.33
CA GLU A 291 -37.14 46.07 28.35
C GLU A 291 -38.05 45.94 29.59
N GLU A 292 -38.49 44.72 29.91
CA GLU A 292 -39.11 44.39 31.20
C GLU A 292 -37.99 44.01 32.19
N GLU A 293 -37.77 44.86 33.20
CA GLU A 293 -36.88 44.62 34.34
C GLU A 293 -37.58 43.69 35.35
N GLU A 294 -37.10 42.46 35.50
CA GLU A 294 -37.38 41.60 36.66
C GLU A 294 -36.07 41.30 37.41
N GLU A 295 -35.94 41.91 38.59
CA GLU A 295 -34.92 41.60 39.61
C GLU A 295 -35.31 40.33 40.37
N GLU A 296 -34.43 39.32 40.41
CA GLU A 296 -34.52 38.20 41.36
C GLU A 296 -33.33 38.27 42.35
N GLU A 297 -33.62 38.68 43.59
CA GLU A 297 -32.83 38.35 44.78
C GLU A 297 -33.42 37.09 45.43
N GLU A 298 -32.60 36.10 45.78
CA GLU A 298 -32.98 35.05 46.73
C GLU A 298 -31.90 34.81 47.79
N GLU A 299 -32.41 34.53 48.99
CA GLU A 299 -31.85 34.69 50.32
C GLU A 299 -30.96 33.53 50.81
N GLU A 300 -30.14 33.82 51.83
CA GLU A 300 -29.38 32.84 52.60
C GLU A 300 -30.25 32.11 53.64
N GLU A 301 -30.14 30.78 53.73
CA GLU A 301 -30.69 29.98 54.85
C GLU A 301 -29.60 29.39 55.76
N ASP A 302 -29.69 29.83 57.02
CA ASP A 302 -29.72 29.08 58.28
C ASP A 302 -28.49 28.43 58.96
N VAL A 303 -28.44 28.80 60.24
CA VAL A 303 -27.49 28.53 61.32
C VAL A 303 -27.67 27.12 61.92
N SER A 304 -26.58 26.43 62.21
CA SER A 304 -26.57 25.28 63.13
C SER A 304 -25.45 25.40 64.17
N ILE A 305 -25.84 25.78 65.39
CA ILE A 305 -25.01 25.91 66.59
C ILE A 305 -24.57 24.50 67.05
N ARG A 306 -23.27 24.18 66.97
CA ARG A 306 -22.68 23.02 67.67
C ARG A 306 -22.28 23.42 69.10
N GLY A 307 -23.19 23.25 70.05
CA GLY A 307 -22.88 23.28 71.47
C GLY A 307 -22.28 21.94 71.93
N GLY A 308 -20.96 21.89 72.12
CA GLY A 308 -20.27 20.76 72.76
C GLY A 308 -20.50 20.78 74.27
N LEU A 309 -21.48 20.00 74.75
CA LEU A 309 -21.70 19.80 76.18
C LEU A 309 -20.59 18.91 76.78
N GLN A 310 -19.89 19.42 77.79
CA GLN A 310 -18.96 18.65 78.61
C GLN A 310 -19.73 17.51 79.29
N GLN A 311 -19.29 16.27 79.10
CA GLN A 311 -19.92 15.09 79.72
C GLN A 311 -19.55 15.03 81.20
N GLU A 312 -20.54 15.21 82.07
CA GLU A 312 -20.42 14.94 83.49
C GLU A 312 -20.07 13.46 83.76
N LYS A 313 -19.25 13.19 84.78
CA LYS A 313 -18.85 11.83 85.16
C LYS A 313 -20.04 11.09 85.78
N LYS A 314 -20.63 10.19 85.00
CA LYS A 314 -21.75 9.31 85.40
C LYS A 314 -21.46 8.51 86.66
N THR A 315 -22.49 8.33 87.49
CA THR A 315 -22.44 7.53 88.72
C THR A 315 -22.34 6.02 88.43
N GLU A 316 -21.85 5.22 89.38
CA GLU A 316 -21.63 3.77 89.17
C GLU A 316 -22.93 3.00 88.89
N LYS A 317 -24.06 3.43 89.48
CA LYS A 317 -25.40 2.88 89.20
C LYS A 317 -25.85 3.20 87.77
N GLU A 318 -25.61 4.40 87.27
CA GLU A 318 -25.91 4.78 85.88
C GLU A 318 -25.04 4.00 84.89
N ARG A 319 -23.76 3.77 85.23
CA ARG A 319 -22.86 2.90 84.44
C ARG A 319 -23.34 1.45 84.37
N LYS A 320 -23.86 0.88 85.47
CA LYS A 320 -24.45 -0.47 85.47
C LYS A 320 -25.74 -0.54 84.66
N ARG A 321 -26.60 0.47 84.76
CA ARG A 321 -27.85 0.55 83.97
C ARG A 321 -27.58 0.70 82.47
N GLU A 322 -26.65 1.57 82.10
CA GLU A 322 -26.20 1.75 80.71
C GLU A 322 -25.56 0.48 80.13
N ARG A 323 -24.75 -0.25 80.93
CA ARG A 323 -24.22 -1.56 80.51
C ARG A 323 -25.35 -2.58 80.28
N ALA A 324 -26.36 -2.63 81.15
CA ALA A 324 -27.51 -3.51 80.99
C ALA A 324 -28.35 -3.16 79.76
N ASP A 325 -28.60 -1.87 79.51
CA ASP A 325 -29.32 -1.38 78.33
C ASP A 325 -28.54 -1.64 77.04
N LYS A 326 -27.20 -1.54 77.09
CA LYS A 326 -26.31 -1.87 75.97
C LYS A 326 -26.28 -3.38 75.67
N ILE A 327 -26.31 -4.23 76.69
CA ILE A 327 -26.43 -5.68 76.50
C ILE A 327 -27.81 -6.03 75.93
N LYS A 328 -28.88 -5.40 76.43
CA LYS A 328 -30.25 -5.60 75.93
C LYS A 328 -30.41 -5.12 74.48
N SER A 329 -29.76 -4.01 74.10
CA SER A 329 -29.76 -3.53 72.72
C SER A 329 -28.96 -4.46 71.80
N GLN A 330 -27.81 -4.97 72.24
CA GLN A 330 -27.05 -5.99 71.52
C GLN A 330 -27.85 -7.29 71.33
N GLN A 331 -28.57 -7.76 72.35
CA GLN A 331 -29.44 -8.93 72.24
C GLN A 331 -30.59 -8.70 71.25
N LYS A 332 -31.23 -7.52 71.27
CA LYS A 332 -32.26 -7.16 70.29
C LYS A 332 -31.70 -7.08 68.86
N GLN A 333 -30.50 -6.52 68.69
CA GLN A 333 -29.83 -6.48 67.39
C GLN A 333 -29.48 -7.89 66.90
N ALA A 334 -28.95 -8.75 67.76
CA ALA A 334 -28.65 -10.13 67.43
C ALA A 334 -29.92 -10.91 67.05
N ALA A 335 -31.02 -10.70 67.77
CA ALA A 335 -32.33 -11.30 67.44
C ALA A 335 -32.86 -10.81 66.09
N ARG A 336 -32.76 -9.50 65.79
CA ARG A 336 -33.12 -8.93 64.48
C ARG A 336 -32.28 -9.53 63.35
N VAL A 337 -30.97 -9.57 63.52
CA VAL A 337 -30.07 -10.20 62.53
C VAL A 337 -30.42 -11.67 62.31
N PHE A 338 -30.81 -12.40 63.37
CA PHE A 338 -31.23 -13.78 63.26
C PHE A 338 -32.58 -13.95 62.54
N THR A 339 -33.56 -13.07 62.81
CA THR A 339 -34.83 -13.06 62.07
C THR A 339 -34.63 -12.69 60.60
N ASP A 340 -33.77 -11.72 60.30
CA ASP A 340 -33.46 -11.29 58.93
C ASP A 340 -32.79 -12.42 58.14
N LYS A 341 -31.85 -13.15 58.78
CA LYS A 341 -31.24 -14.37 58.19
C LYS A 341 -32.29 -15.45 57.88
N LYS A 342 -33.27 -15.66 58.75
CA LYS A 342 -34.38 -16.59 58.48
C LYS A 342 -35.26 -16.09 57.32
N GLN A 343 -35.52 -14.78 57.25
CA GLN A 343 -36.28 -14.17 56.15
C GLN A 343 -35.58 -14.30 54.80
N GLN A 344 -34.25 -14.20 54.76
CA GLN A 344 -33.44 -14.42 53.56
C GLN A 344 -33.62 -15.83 52.96
N LEU A 345 -33.86 -16.86 53.80
CA LEU A 345 -34.13 -18.22 53.31
C LEU A 345 -35.39 -18.27 52.44
N PHE A 346 -36.43 -17.50 52.78
CA PHE A 346 -37.67 -17.44 52.00
C PHE A 346 -37.48 -16.66 50.67
N GLN A 347 -36.48 -15.77 50.61
CA GLN A 347 -36.11 -15.07 49.38
C GLN A 347 -35.30 -15.95 48.40
N LEU A 348 -34.78 -17.10 48.83
CA LEU A 348 -33.98 -17.97 47.95
C LEU A 348 -34.74 -18.38 46.68
N ARG A 349 -36.05 -18.62 46.78
CA ARG A 349 -36.89 -18.98 45.61
C ARG A 349 -37.06 -17.83 44.64
N SER A 350 -37.22 -16.59 45.14
CA SER A 350 -37.30 -15.41 44.27
C SER A 350 -35.93 -15.09 43.65
N ILE A 351 -34.85 -15.24 44.41
CA ILE A 351 -33.46 -15.12 43.92
C ILE A 351 -33.18 -16.17 42.84
N GLN A 352 -33.59 -17.42 43.03
CA GLN A 352 -33.41 -18.46 42.01
C GLN A 352 -34.20 -18.13 40.73
N ALA A 353 -35.44 -17.62 40.87
CA ALA A 353 -36.24 -17.19 39.72
C ALA A 353 -35.61 -16.00 38.98
N THR A 354 -35.06 -15.01 39.70
CA THR A 354 -34.37 -13.86 39.09
C THR A 354 -33.06 -14.29 38.41
N LEU A 355 -32.30 -15.20 39.02
CA LEU A 355 -31.10 -15.80 38.42
C LEU A 355 -31.45 -16.55 37.13
N LYS A 356 -32.48 -17.40 37.13
CA LYS A 356 -32.94 -18.11 35.91
C LYS A 356 -33.33 -17.14 34.80
N ARG A 357 -34.12 -16.09 35.11
CA ARG A 357 -34.49 -15.04 34.12
C ARG A 357 -33.26 -14.30 33.60
N ARG A 358 -32.30 -13.99 34.47
CA ARG A 358 -31.04 -13.32 34.07
C ARG A 358 -30.19 -14.23 33.19
N GLU A 359 -30.10 -15.51 33.49
CA GLU A 359 -29.41 -16.50 32.66
C GLU A 359 -30.07 -16.63 31.29
N GLN A 360 -31.40 -16.73 31.22
CA GLN A 360 -32.15 -16.76 29.96
C GLN A 360 -31.87 -15.52 29.10
N ARG A 361 -32.02 -14.32 29.66
CA ARG A 361 -31.70 -13.06 28.95
C ARG A 361 -30.24 -13.00 28.50
N THR A 362 -29.31 -13.51 29.32
CA THR A 362 -27.89 -13.57 28.96
C THR A 362 -27.67 -14.52 27.79
N ARG A 363 -28.30 -15.71 27.83
CA ARG A 363 -28.23 -16.71 26.75
C ARG A 363 -28.80 -16.16 25.44
N GLU A 364 -29.96 -15.50 25.48
CA GLU A 364 -30.57 -14.86 24.31
C GLU A 364 -29.67 -13.77 23.72
N ARG A 365 -29.10 -12.90 24.56
CA ARG A 365 -28.15 -11.86 24.11
C ARG A 365 -26.89 -12.46 23.48
N VAL A 366 -26.35 -13.54 24.05
CA VAL A 366 -25.19 -14.24 23.49
C VAL A 366 -25.54 -14.88 22.14
N ALA A 367 -26.70 -15.51 22.02
CA ALA A 367 -27.18 -16.10 20.77
C ALA A 367 -27.38 -15.02 19.69
N GLN A 368 -28.04 -13.91 20.02
CA GLN A 368 -28.21 -12.77 19.12
C GLN A 368 -26.86 -12.16 18.70
N ARG A 369 -25.92 -11.98 19.62
CA ARG A 369 -24.56 -11.49 19.29
C ARG A 369 -23.84 -12.45 18.35
N LYS A 370 -23.96 -13.76 18.56
CA LYS A 370 -23.35 -14.76 17.69
C LYS A 370 -23.97 -14.74 16.29
N ALA A 371 -25.30 -14.67 16.20
CA ALA A 371 -26.03 -14.55 14.93
C ALA A 371 -25.63 -13.26 14.18
N ASN A 372 -25.55 -12.13 14.87
CA ASN A 372 -25.10 -10.86 14.28
C ASN A 372 -23.65 -10.95 13.81
N GLN A 373 -22.75 -11.55 14.59
CA GLN A 373 -21.34 -11.76 14.18
C GLN A 373 -21.23 -12.67 12.95
N GLU A 374 -22.10 -13.67 12.80
CA GLU A 374 -22.14 -14.54 11.63
C GLU A 374 -22.67 -13.78 10.41
N ALA A 375 -23.75 -13.00 10.55
CA ALA A 375 -24.28 -12.14 9.51
C ALA A 375 -23.25 -11.07 9.05
N GLU A 376 -22.55 -10.43 9.98
CA GLU A 376 -21.51 -9.42 9.72
C GLU A 376 -20.29 -9.95 8.95
N LYS A 377 -20.08 -11.28 8.87
CA LYS A 377 -19.01 -11.87 8.05
C LYS A 377 -19.34 -11.86 6.56
N SER A 378 -20.63 -11.83 6.23
CA SER A 378 -21.13 -11.75 4.85
C SER A 378 -21.31 -10.29 4.38
N MET A 379 -21.44 -9.36 5.32
CA MET A 379 -21.69 -7.95 5.02
C MET A 379 -20.38 -7.14 4.87
N PRO A 380 -20.37 -6.12 3.98
CA PRO A 380 -19.24 -5.20 3.88
C PRO A 380 -19.09 -4.37 5.15
N ARG A 381 -17.86 -4.26 5.66
CA ARG A 381 -17.50 -3.52 6.87
C ARG A 381 -16.98 -2.13 6.51
N ARG A 382 -17.18 -1.19 7.42
CA ARG A 382 -16.61 0.16 7.31
C ARG A 382 -15.16 0.15 7.82
N LEU A 383 -14.20 -0.02 6.91
CA LEU A 383 -12.76 0.00 7.24
C LEU A 383 -12.19 1.41 7.43
N GLY A 384 -12.75 2.41 6.74
CA GLY A 384 -12.26 3.80 6.77
C GLY A 384 -13.38 4.83 6.87
N ARG A 385 -13.09 6.09 6.49
CA ARG A 385 -14.07 7.19 6.54
C ARG A 385 -15.28 6.92 5.64
N LEU A 386 -15.04 6.44 4.43
CA LEU A 386 -16.06 6.19 3.42
C LEU A 386 -16.76 4.85 3.66
N LYS A 387 -18.08 4.82 3.43
CA LYS A 387 -18.86 3.58 3.42
C LYS A 387 -18.68 2.88 2.06
N PHE A 388 -18.80 1.56 2.05
CA PHE A 388 -18.85 0.83 0.78
C PHE A 388 -20.10 1.23 0.01
N GLN A 389 -19.93 1.53 -1.27
CA GLN A 389 -21.01 1.79 -2.21
C GLN A 389 -21.04 0.64 -3.21
N ALA A 390 -22.18 -0.05 -3.30
CA ALA A 390 -22.39 -1.09 -4.29
C ALA A 390 -22.32 -0.50 -5.71
N GLN A 391 -21.91 -1.33 -6.66
CA GLN A 391 -21.98 -1.00 -8.08
C GLN A 391 -23.40 -1.24 -8.58
N ASP A 392 -23.82 -0.47 -9.57
CA ASP A 392 -25.11 -0.64 -10.24
C ASP A 392 -25.14 -1.97 -10.98
N LEU A 393 -26.32 -2.59 -11.06
CA LEU A 393 -26.49 -3.83 -11.81
C LEU A 393 -26.34 -3.55 -13.31
N GLU A 394 -25.48 -4.32 -13.98
CA GLU A 394 -25.21 -4.21 -15.41
C GLU A 394 -26.19 -5.15 -16.14
N ILE A 395 -27.27 -4.60 -16.70
CA ILE A 395 -28.37 -5.36 -17.32
C ILE A 395 -28.86 -4.61 -18.55
N GLN A 396 -29.16 -5.34 -19.63
CA GLN A 396 -29.72 -4.80 -20.86
C GLN A 396 -31.23 -4.56 -20.72
N LEU A 397 -31.71 -3.44 -21.25
CA LEU A 397 -33.15 -3.22 -21.38
C LEU A 397 -33.76 -4.15 -22.42
N SER A 398 -35.08 -4.37 -22.37
CA SER A 398 -35.79 -5.29 -23.29
C SER A 398 -35.54 -4.97 -24.77
N ASP A 399 -35.44 -3.69 -25.11
CA ASP A 399 -35.18 -3.22 -26.48
C ASP A 399 -33.70 -3.37 -26.90
N GLU A 400 -32.80 -3.49 -25.92
CA GLU A 400 -31.36 -3.57 -26.12
C GLU A 400 -30.86 -5.01 -26.21
N ILE A 401 -31.69 -6.00 -25.84
CA ILE A 401 -31.33 -7.43 -25.90
C ILE A 401 -30.99 -7.81 -27.35
N PRO A 402 -29.74 -8.20 -27.63
CA PRO A 402 -29.28 -8.48 -28.99
C PRO A 402 -29.68 -9.90 -29.45
N GLY A 403 -30.23 -10.00 -30.66
CA GLY A 403 -30.55 -11.30 -31.28
C GLY A 403 -29.34 -12.13 -31.78
N SER A 404 -28.13 -11.53 -31.90
CA SER A 404 -26.88 -12.28 -32.16
C SER A 404 -25.70 -11.86 -31.24
N LEU A 405 -24.80 -12.79 -30.91
CA LEU A 405 -23.54 -12.50 -30.19
C LEU A 405 -22.67 -11.47 -30.94
N ARG A 406 -22.80 -11.38 -32.26
CA ARG A 406 -22.09 -10.40 -33.08
C ARG A 406 -22.58 -8.97 -32.85
N THR A 407 -23.84 -8.81 -32.43
CA THR A 407 -24.46 -7.51 -32.15
C THR A 407 -24.41 -7.16 -30.67
N LEU A 408 -23.95 -8.06 -29.80
CA LEU A 408 -23.80 -7.80 -28.38
C LEU A 408 -22.75 -6.71 -28.15
N LYS A 409 -23.20 -5.65 -27.48
CA LYS A 409 -22.31 -4.63 -26.93
C LYS A 409 -21.87 -5.10 -25.54
N PRO A 410 -20.57 -5.27 -25.29
CA PRO A 410 -20.10 -5.61 -23.95
C PRO A 410 -20.36 -4.43 -23.02
N GLU A 411 -20.99 -4.71 -21.89
CA GLU A 411 -21.31 -3.74 -20.86
C GLU A 411 -20.40 -3.93 -19.64
N GLY A 412 -20.24 -2.85 -18.88
CA GLY A 412 -19.52 -2.89 -17.62
C GLY A 412 -17.99 -2.85 -17.73
N SER A 413 -17.36 -2.92 -16.55
CA SER A 413 -15.91 -2.97 -16.44
C SER A 413 -15.47 -4.02 -15.44
N VAL A 414 -14.80 -5.06 -15.94
CA VAL A 414 -14.25 -6.14 -15.11
C VAL A 414 -13.33 -5.61 -14.02
N LEU A 415 -12.53 -4.57 -14.32
CA LEU A 415 -11.65 -3.96 -13.32
C LEU A 415 -12.44 -3.30 -12.18
N LYS A 416 -13.56 -2.65 -12.50
CA LYS A 416 -14.44 -2.02 -11.50
C LYS A 416 -15.11 -3.07 -10.63
N ASP A 417 -15.62 -4.15 -11.24
CA ASP A 417 -16.19 -5.29 -10.52
C ASP A 417 -15.17 -5.93 -9.57
N ARG A 418 -13.96 -6.26 -10.05
CA ARG A 418 -12.89 -6.81 -9.18
C ARG A 418 -12.53 -5.88 -8.04
N PHE A 419 -12.42 -4.59 -8.32
CA PHE A 419 -12.11 -3.59 -7.30
C PHE A 419 -13.21 -3.49 -6.25
N LYS A 420 -14.48 -3.48 -6.67
CA LYS A 420 -15.65 -3.48 -5.78
C LYS A 420 -15.79 -4.77 -4.99
N SER A 421 -15.51 -5.93 -5.59
CA SER A 421 -15.42 -7.23 -4.91
C SER A 421 -14.34 -7.23 -3.82
N MET A 422 -13.17 -6.65 -4.07
CA MET A 422 -12.13 -6.53 -3.03
C MET A 422 -12.57 -5.62 -1.87
N GLN A 423 -13.35 -4.57 -2.16
CA GLN A 423 -13.93 -3.71 -1.12
C GLN A 423 -15.02 -4.43 -0.33
N LYS A 424 -15.96 -5.09 -1.01
CA LYS A 424 -17.05 -5.87 -0.40
C LYS A 424 -16.52 -6.99 0.49
N ARG A 425 -15.41 -7.61 0.08
CA ARG A 425 -14.69 -8.63 0.86
C ARG A 425 -13.84 -8.10 2.00
N ASN A 426 -13.84 -6.80 2.27
CA ASN A 426 -13.05 -6.16 3.33
C ASN A 426 -11.53 -6.36 3.17
N MET A 427 -11.03 -6.52 1.93
CA MET A 427 -9.59 -6.59 1.65
C MET A 427 -9.00 -5.20 1.41
N ILE A 428 -9.76 -4.33 0.77
CA ILE A 428 -9.39 -2.95 0.45
C ILE A 428 -10.46 -2.02 1.01
N GLU A 429 -10.07 -0.90 1.59
CA GLU A 429 -11.04 0.11 2.03
C GLU A 429 -11.55 0.99 0.86
N PRO A 430 -12.80 1.46 0.88
CA PRO A 430 -13.29 2.45 -0.06
C PRO A 430 -12.50 3.76 0.05
N ARG A 431 -11.93 4.22 -1.06
CA ARG A 431 -11.13 5.45 -1.15
C ARG A 431 -11.50 6.25 -2.38
N GLU A 432 -11.44 7.57 -2.24
CA GLU A 432 -11.49 8.51 -3.35
C GLU A 432 -10.07 8.86 -3.79
N ARG A 433 -9.92 9.18 -5.09
CA ARG A 433 -8.64 9.67 -5.61
C ARG A 433 -8.28 10.99 -4.94
N ALA A 434 -7.16 11.02 -4.24
CA ALA A 434 -6.66 12.24 -3.63
C ALA A 434 -6.39 13.31 -4.70
N LYS A 435 -7.09 14.44 -4.61
CA LYS A 435 -6.83 15.61 -5.46
C LYS A 435 -5.63 16.35 -4.90
N PHE A 436 -4.54 16.43 -5.67
CA PHE A 436 -3.37 17.20 -5.25
C PHE A 436 -3.68 18.70 -5.34
N LYS A 437 -4.06 19.29 -4.20
CA LYS A 437 -4.22 20.74 -4.05
C LYS A 437 -3.11 21.24 -3.12
N ARG A 438 -2.32 22.19 -3.61
CA ARG A 438 -1.31 22.86 -2.77
C ARG A 438 -2.03 23.74 -1.75
N ARG A 439 -1.62 23.66 -0.48
CA ARG A 439 -2.17 24.51 0.59
C ARG A 439 -1.89 25.99 0.36
N HIS A 440 -0.72 26.31 -0.19
CA HIS A 440 -0.29 27.68 -0.46
C HIS A 440 -0.06 27.89 -1.96
N LYS A 441 -0.36 29.12 -2.42
CA LYS A 441 -0.04 29.56 -3.78
C LYS A 441 1.47 29.55 -3.97
N VAL A 442 1.96 28.95 -5.05
CA VAL A 442 3.38 29.02 -5.40
C VAL A 442 3.68 30.42 -5.89
N LYS A 443 4.59 31.10 -5.20
CA LYS A 443 5.11 32.40 -5.63
C LYS A 443 6.14 32.15 -6.73
N TYR A 444 5.83 32.59 -7.94
CA TYR A 444 6.79 32.68 -9.02
C TYR A 444 7.57 33.97 -8.84
N VAL A 445 8.89 33.85 -8.72
CA VAL A 445 9.79 35.00 -8.64
C VAL A 445 10.67 34.93 -9.87
N GLU A 446 10.77 36.06 -10.58
CA GLU A 446 11.73 36.19 -11.67
C GLU A 446 13.14 35.98 -11.15
N LYS A 447 13.90 35.13 -11.83
CA LYS A 447 15.30 34.92 -11.49
C LYS A 447 16.05 36.23 -11.75
N ARG A 448 16.95 36.61 -10.83
CA ARG A 448 17.74 37.85 -10.90
C ARG A 448 18.41 38.07 -12.26
N ALA A 449 19.01 37.01 -12.82
CA ALA A 449 19.65 37.04 -14.13
C ALA A 449 18.75 37.49 -15.28
N PHE A 450 17.43 37.28 -15.21
CA PHE A 450 16.49 37.73 -16.25
C PHE A 450 16.01 39.16 -16.00
N ARG A 451 15.87 39.54 -14.73
CA ARG A 451 15.51 40.91 -14.32
C ARG A 451 16.60 41.93 -14.64
N GLU A 452 17.87 41.52 -14.68
CA GLU A 452 19.01 42.39 -15.01
C GLU A 452 19.19 42.62 -16.52
N ILE A 453 18.52 41.85 -17.38
CA ILE A 453 18.65 41.92 -18.85
C ILE A 453 17.59 42.85 -19.47
N THR A 454 16.47 43.07 -18.77
CA THR A 454 15.39 44.01 -19.13
C THR A 454 15.54 45.31 -18.38
#